data_AF-A0A074W1B2-F1
#
_entry.id   AF-A0A074W1B2-F1
#
_cell.length_a   1.000
_cell.length_b   1.000
_cell.length_c   1.000
_cell.angle_alpha   90.00
_cell.angle_beta   90.00
_cell.angle_gamma   90.00
#
_symmetry.space_group_name_H-M   'P 1'
#
loop_
_entity.id
_entity.type
_entity.pdbx_description
1 polymer ?
#
loop_
_entity_poly.entity_id
_entity_poly.type
_entity_poly.pdbx_seq_one_letter_code
_entity_poly.pdbx_strand_id
1 'polypeptide(L)'
;MGRPHLVQTQRPARPPFQHDEAHLPLTVPRRTQIRMPLPDDDPLFTALFVLKDDVPTNMINDYLQKVIKHSNVYNLWLADMDPQNLTEDDEDATIPPVDPTWQSPFVGKTSEEAFEYLATIPLQMALNRGYLVVLDRALYEQKDWVIIYRINEEGEITCIPCTAHMTLVYIDSYLWHR
;
A
#
# COMPACT_ATOMS: atom_id res chain seq x y z
N MET A 1 -53.78 22.23 9.28
CA MET A 1 -52.84 22.59 8.20
C MET A 1 -51.94 23.69 8.74
N GLY A 2 -50.61 23.68 8.71
CA GLY A 2 -49.60 22.74 8.20
C GLY A 2 -48.29 22.96 9.00
N ARG A 3 -47.40 21.97 9.00
CA ARG A 3 -46.10 22.03 9.70
C ARG A 3 -45.13 22.96 8.95
N PRO A 4 -44.24 23.70 9.64
CA PRO A 4 -43.18 24.44 8.96
C PRO A 4 -42.10 23.46 8.47
N HIS A 5 -41.79 23.54 7.17
CA HIS A 5 -40.69 22.80 6.56
C HIS A 5 -39.35 23.40 7.00
N LEU A 6 -38.49 22.56 7.58
CA LEU A 6 -37.07 22.85 7.73
C LEU A 6 -36.45 22.94 6.33
N VAL A 7 -35.94 24.12 5.98
CA VAL A 7 -35.13 24.32 4.78
C VAL A 7 -33.81 23.56 5.00
N GLN A 8 -33.62 22.47 4.27
CA GLN A 8 -32.30 21.84 4.16
C GLN A 8 -31.38 22.84 3.45
N THR A 9 -30.54 23.53 4.21
CA THR A 9 -29.37 24.20 3.65
C THR A 9 -28.46 23.11 3.06
N GLN A 10 -28.44 23.00 1.73
CA GLN A 10 -27.44 22.22 1.02
C GLN A 10 -26.06 22.65 1.55
N ARG A 11 -25.27 21.69 2.02
CA ARG A 11 -23.85 21.93 2.29
C ARG A 11 -23.24 22.49 0.99
N PRO A 12 -22.38 23.52 1.07
CA PRO A 12 -21.67 24.00 -0.10
C PRO A 12 -20.97 22.80 -0.76
N ALA A 13 -21.03 22.75 -2.10
CA ALA A 13 -20.29 21.76 -2.86
C ALA A 13 -18.83 21.81 -2.38
N ARG A 14 -18.26 20.64 -2.04
CA ARG A 14 -16.83 20.57 -1.70
C ARG A 14 -16.06 21.26 -2.83
N PRO A 15 -15.09 22.12 -2.52
CA PRO A 15 -14.19 22.60 -3.57
C PRO A 15 -13.62 21.38 -4.29
N PRO A 16 -13.59 21.38 -5.64
CA PRO A 16 -12.92 20.31 -6.35
C PRO A 16 -11.49 20.25 -5.80
N PHE A 17 -11.08 19.07 -5.32
CA PHE A 17 -9.69 18.83 -4.96
C PHE A 17 -8.87 19.12 -6.23
N GLN A 18 -8.14 20.22 -6.22
CA GLN A 18 -7.21 20.55 -7.30
C GLN A 18 -5.99 19.68 -7.11
N HIS A 19 -6.03 18.59 -7.85
CA HIS A 19 -4.94 17.71 -8.16
C HIS A 19 -3.94 18.50 -9.03
N ASP A 20 -3.06 19.29 -8.39
CA ASP A 20 -1.90 19.92 -9.02
C ASP A 20 -1.13 18.87 -9.83
N GLU A 21 -0.55 19.26 -10.97
CA GLU A 21 -0.01 18.47 -12.10
C GLU A 21 0.99 17.30 -11.81
N ALA A 22 1.11 16.82 -10.57
CA ALA A 22 1.82 15.62 -10.12
C ALA A 22 1.06 14.29 -10.33
N HIS A 23 -0.14 14.32 -10.94
CA HIS A 23 -0.92 13.11 -11.22
C HIS A 23 -0.46 12.44 -12.52
N LEU A 24 0.44 11.47 -12.39
CA LEU A 24 0.25 10.25 -13.18
C LEU A 24 -1.17 9.76 -12.86
N PRO A 25 -2.00 9.46 -13.87
CA PRO A 25 -3.37 9.06 -13.60
C PRO A 25 -3.35 7.84 -12.69
N LEU A 26 -4.32 7.74 -11.77
CA LEU A 26 -4.80 6.44 -11.33
C LEU A 26 -4.82 5.56 -12.58
N THR A 27 -3.93 4.57 -12.66
CA THR A 27 -3.88 3.74 -13.87
C THR A 27 -5.28 3.20 -14.11
N VAL A 28 -5.69 3.10 -15.37
CA VAL A 28 -6.99 2.55 -15.76
C VAL A 28 -7.27 1.33 -14.88
N PRO A 29 -8.35 1.34 -14.08
CA PRO A 29 -8.57 0.29 -13.12
C PRO A 29 -8.59 -1.08 -13.82
N ARG A 30 -7.84 -2.03 -13.26
CA ARG A 30 -7.73 -3.37 -13.82
C ARG A 30 -8.56 -4.33 -12.98
N ARG A 31 -9.60 -4.89 -13.58
CA ARG A 31 -10.43 -5.91 -12.92
C ARG A 31 -9.74 -7.27 -12.93
N THR A 32 -9.72 -7.92 -11.77
CA THR A 32 -9.17 -9.26 -11.56
C THR A 32 -10.25 -10.21 -11.01
N GLN A 33 -9.88 -11.47 -10.78
CA GLN A 33 -10.74 -12.44 -10.08
C GLN A 33 -10.42 -12.55 -8.58
N ILE A 34 -9.45 -11.77 -8.09
CA ILE A 34 -8.99 -11.84 -6.70
C ILE A 34 -10.12 -11.38 -5.77
N ARG A 35 -10.40 -12.20 -4.77
CA ARG A 35 -11.27 -11.84 -3.64
C ARG A 35 -10.39 -11.69 -2.43
N MET A 36 -10.14 -10.43 -2.06
CA MET A 36 -9.27 -10.17 -0.92
C MET A 36 -9.99 -10.54 0.38
N PRO A 37 -9.43 -11.42 1.22
CA PRO A 37 -10.02 -11.66 2.52
C PRO A 37 -9.94 -10.38 3.34
N LEU A 38 -11.03 -10.09 4.04
CA LEU A 38 -11.08 -8.99 4.99
C LEU A 38 -10.43 -9.46 6.30
N PRO A 39 -9.47 -8.72 6.86
CA PRO A 39 -8.96 -9.03 8.19
C PRO A 39 -10.08 -8.81 9.23
N ASP A 40 -10.05 -9.61 10.29
CA ASP A 40 -10.98 -9.48 11.42
C ASP A 40 -10.67 -8.24 12.28
N ASP A 41 -9.40 -7.82 12.29
CA ASP A 41 -8.87 -6.68 13.04
C ASP A 41 -8.33 -5.56 12.13
N ASP A 42 -8.14 -4.37 12.71
CA ASP A 42 -7.50 -3.24 12.03
C ASP A 42 -6.04 -3.60 11.67
N PRO A 43 -5.64 -3.52 10.39
CA PRO A 43 -4.31 -3.92 9.99
C PRO A 43 -3.25 -2.95 10.53
N LEU A 44 -2.15 -3.49 11.04
CA LEU A 44 -1.02 -2.75 11.59
C LEU A 44 0.07 -2.45 10.55
N PHE A 45 0.23 -3.34 9.57
CA PHE A 45 1.34 -3.29 8.60
C PHE A 45 0.83 -3.28 7.16
N THR A 46 1.61 -2.73 6.23
CA THR A 46 1.39 -2.87 4.78
C THR A 46 2.59 -3.57 4.14
N ALA A 47 2.32 -4.46 3.18
CA ALA A 47 3.37 -5.18 2.49
C ALA A 47 4.15 -4.30 1.51
N LEU A 48 5.47 -4.38 1.57
CA LEU A 48 6.43 -3.79 0.65
C LEU A 48 6.99 -4.89 -0.27
N PHE A 49 6.83 -4.69 -1.57
CA PHE A 49 7.34 -5.58 -2.61
C PHE A 49 8.46 -4.92 -3.41
N VAL A 50 9.43 -5.74 -3.80
CA VAL A 50 10.43 -5.42 -4.82
C VAL A 50 10.18 -6.38 -6.00
N LEU A 51 9.66 -5.86 -7.11
CA LEU A 51 9.26 -6.68 -8.26
C LEU A 51 10.30 -6.73 -9.37
N LYS A 52 11.37 -5.92 -9.25
CA LYS A 52 12.49 -5.84 -10.20
C LYS A 52 13.79 -6.22 -9.51
N ASP A 53 14.71 -6.81 -10.27
CA ASP A 53 16.03 -7.25 -9.80
C ASP A 53 17.04 -6.11 -9.63
N ASP A 54 16.68 -4.89 -10.04
CA ASP A 54 17.58 -3.75 -10.06
C ASP A 54 17.54 -2.90 -8.79
N VAL A 55 16.66 -3.21 -7.82
CA VAL A 55 16.51 -2.48 -6.55
C VAL A 55 17.49 -3.04 -5.51
N PRO A 56 18.55 -2.29 -5.13
CA PRO A 56 19.53 -2.77 -4.18
C PRO A 56 19.04 -2.62 -2.73
N THR A 57 19.55 -3.46 -1.81
CA THR A 57 19.15 -3.48 -0.39
C THR A 57 19.39 -2.16 0.34
N ASN A 58 20.40 -1.38 -0.05
CA ASN A 58 20.62 -0.04 0.51
C ASN A 58 19.49 0.95 0.16
N MET A 59 18.83 0.79 -0.98
CA MET A 59 17.66 1.60 -1.37
C MET A 59 16.43 1.21 -0.54
N ILE A 60 16.23 -0.09 -0.31
CA ILE A 60 15.17 -0.59 0.59
C ILE A 60 15.38 -0.01 1.99
N ASN A 61 16.60 -0.06 2.52
CA ASN A 61 16.95 0.49 3.83
C ASN A 61 16.72 2.01 3.90
N ASP A 62 17.14 2.77 2.89
CA ASP A 62 16.88 4.21 2.81
C ASP A 62 15.37 4.52 2.82
N TYR A 63 14.60 3.76 2.04
CA TYR A 63 13.15 3.92 1.98
C TYR A 63 12.47 3.65 3.33
N LEU A 64 12.76 2.50 3.95
CA LEU A 64 12.20 2.15 5.27
C LEU A 64 12.54 3.23 6.31
N GLN A 65 13.79 3.72 6.33
CA GLN A 65 14.21 4.79 7.24
C GLN A 65 13.45 6.10 6.99
N LYS A 66 13.18 6.48 5.73
CA LYS A 66 12.39 7.69 5.41
C LYS A 66 10.96 7.58 5.93
N VAL A 67 10.33 6.42 5.77
CA VAL A 67 8.96 6.19 6.27
C VAL A 67 8.93 6.29 7.79
N ILE A 68 9.83 5.58 8.50
CA ILE A 68 9.91 5.60 9.97
C ILE A 68 10.17 7.01 10.50
N LYS A 69 11.08 7.77 9.88
CA LYS A 69 11.41 9.14 10.30
C LYS A 69 10.20 10.07 10.22
N HIS A 70 9.29 9.83 9.27
CA HIS A 70 8.10 10.66 9.08
C HIS A 70 6.94 10.19 9.97
N SER A 71 6.74 8.88 10.10
CA SER A 71 5.60 8.27 10.80
C SER A 71 5.85 8.03 12.29
N ASN A 72 7.11 7.92 12.69
CA ASN A 72 7.56 7.43 14.01
C ASN A 72 7.06 6.01 14.37
N VAL A 73 6.67 5.21 13.36
CA VAL A 73 6.16 3.84 13.53
C VAL A 73 6.70 2.95 12.41
N TYR A 74 7.14 1.74 12.76
CA TYR A 74 7.45 0.68 11.80
C TYR A 74 6.14 0.07 11.33
N ASN A 75 5.82 0.21 10.05
CA ASN A 75 4.54 -0.30 9.54
C ASN A 75 4.61 -0.88 8.12
N LEU A 76 5.82 -1.09 7.60
CA LEU A 76 6.05 -1.75 6.34
C LEU A 76 6.71 -3.09 6.60
N TRP A 77 6.15 -4.15 6.02
CA TRP A 77 6.71 -5.49 6.06
C TRP A 77 7.22 -5.84 4.66
N LEU A 78 8.52 -6.08 4.54
CA LEU A 78 9.19 -6.49 3.30
C LEU A 78 8.77 -7.93 2.98
N ALA A 79 8.06 -8.12 1.88
CA ALA A 79 7.59 -9.42 1.47
C ALA A 79 8.76 -10.28 0.98
N ASP A 80 9.08 -11.33 1.74
CA ASP A 80 10.26 -12.16 1.51
C ASP A 80 10.09 -13.66 1.80
N MET A 81 8.96 -14.06 2.40
CA MET A 81 8.71 -15.45 2.78
C MET A 81 7.59 -16.11 1.98
N ASP A 82 7.64 -17.44 1.85
CA ASP A 82 6.49 -18.22 1.40
C ASP A 82 5.37 -18.10 2.45
N PRO A 83 4.08 -17.90 2.07
CA PRO A 83 2.98 -17.79 3.03
C PRO A 83 2.85 -19.02 3.93
N GLN A 84 3.27 -20.20 3.45
CA GLN A 84 3.24 -21.45 4.22
C GLN A 84 4.27 -21.48 5.35
N ASN A 85 5.29 -20.63 5.28
CA ASN A 85 6.35 -20.52 6.30
C ASN A 85 6.10 -19.38 7.29
N LEU A 86 5.08 -18.55 7.07
CA LEU A 86 4.72 -17.49 8.01
C LEU A 86 4.06 -18.07 9.24
N THR A 87 4.53 -17.64 10.40
CA THR A 87 4.01 -18.01 11.72
C THR A 87 3.32 -16.82 12.38
N GLU A 88 2.57 -17.08 13.45
CA GLU A 88 1.98 -16.04 14.31
C GLU A 88 3.03 -15.11 14.96
N ASP A 89 4.30 -15.55 15.04
CA ASP A 89 5.39 -14.73 15.57
C ASP A 89 5.98 -13.78 14.52
N ASP A 90 5.63 -13.93 13.24
CA ASP A 90 6.13 -13.11 12.12
C ASP A 90 5.28 -11.84 11.87
N GLU A 91 4.49 -11.44 12.86
CA GLU A 91 3.54 -10.32 12.81
C GLU A 91 4.19 -8.93 12.91
N ASP A 92 5.46 -8.78 12.54
CA ASP A 92 6.20 -7.54 12.73
C ASP A 92 6.55 -6.83 11.41
N ALA A 93 6.58 -5.50 11.45
CA ALA A 93 7.20 -4.70 10.41
C ALA A 93 8.70 -5.02 10.25
N THR A 94 9.23 -4.76 9.05
CA THR A 94 10.66 -4.88 8.80
C THR A 94 11.44 -3.75 9.47
N ILE A 95 12.37 -4.15 10.34
CA ILE A 95 13.32 -3.24 10.99
C ILE A 95 14.61 -3.22 10.14
N PRO A 96 15.00 -2.07 9.54
CA PRO A 96 16.28 -1.95 8.85
C PRO A 96 17.46 -2.05 9.84
N PRO A 97 18.63 -2.57 9.42
CA PRO A 97 18.96 -2.90 8.04
C PRO A 97 18.49 -4.31 7.61
N VAL A 98 17.97 -4.40 6.38
CA VAL A 98 17.75 -5.66 5.66
C VAL A 98 19.09 -6.34 5.36
N ASP A 99 19.12 -7.67 5.40
CA ASP A 99 20.29 -8.49 5.05
C ASP A 99 20.84 -8.09 3.66
N PRO A 100 22.15 -7.78 3.53
CA PRO A 100 22.74 -7.38 2.25
C PRO A 100 22.68 -8.47 1.16
N THR A 101 22.48 -9.73 1.54
CA THR A 101 22.32 -10.89 0.64
C THR A 101 20.88 -11.19 0.28
N TRP A 102 19.91 -10.46 0.86
CA TRP A 102 18.49 -10.60 0.57
C TRP A 102 18.21 -10.42 -0.93
N GLN A 103 17.34 -11.27 -1.45
CA GLN A 103 16.84 -11.19 -2.82
C GLN A 103 15.32 -11.35 -2.78
N SER A 104 14.62 -10.52 -3.54
CA SER A 104 13.17 -10.61 -3.60
C SER A 104 12.74 -11.90 -4.29
N PRO A 105 11.86 -12.71 -3.67
CA PRO A 105 11.26 -13.85 -4.34
C PRO A 105 10.22 -13.44 -5.40
N PHE A 106 9.90 -12.14 -5.49
CA PHE A 106 8.90 -11.58 -6.40
C PHE A 106 9.50 -10.89 -7.64
N VAL A 107 10.80 -11.04 -7.90
CA VAL A 107 11.41 -10.53 -9.13
C VAL A 107 10.67 -11.09 -10.36
N GLY A 108 10.26 -10.19 -11.26
CA GLY A 108 9.54 -10.53 -12.49
C GLY A 108 8.05 -10.77 -12.30
N LYS A 109 7.53 -10.68 -11.06
CA LYS A 109 6.10 -10.80 -10.75
C LYS A 109 5.36 -9.51 -11.01
N THR A 110 4.07 -9.64 -11.28
CA THR A 110 3.14 -8.54 -11.43
C THR A 110 2.53 -8.12 -10.08
N SER A 111 1.93 -6.93 -10.02
CA SER A 111 1.16 -6.52 -8.83
C SER A 111 -0.09 -7.40 -8.59
N GLU A 112 -0.65 -8.01 -9.64
CA GLU A 112 -1.75 -8.97 -9.51
C GLU A 112 -1.27 -10.23 -8.78
N GLU A 113 -0.14 -10.82 -9.20
CA GLU A 113 0.47 -11.96 -8.51
C GLU A 113 0.89 -11.61 -7.07
N ALA A 114 1.30 -10.37 -6.81
CA ALA A 114 1.59 -9.91 -5.45
C ALA A 114 0.31 -9.85 -4.59
N PHE A 115 -0.84 -9.42 -5.14
CA PHE A 115 -2.11 -9.50 -4.43
C PHE A 115 -2.61 -10.93 -4.26
N GLU A 116 -2.41 -11.81 -5.24
CA GLU A 116 -2.71 -13.25 -5.08
C GLU A 116 -1.92 -13.84 -3.92
N TYR A 117 -0.63 -13.51 -3.82
CA TYR A 117 0.20 -13.87 -2.67
C TYR A 117 -0.38 -13.33 -1.36
N LEU A 118 -0.73 -12.04 -1.29
CA LEU A 118 -1.33 -11.45 -0.07
C LEU A 118 -2.64 -12.12 0.35
N ALA A 119 -3.43 -12.59 -0.62
CA ALA A 119 -4.68 -13.31 -0.35
C ALA A 119 -4.44 -14.70 0.29
N THR A 120 -3.22 -15.24 0.19
CA THR A 120 -2.83 -16.52 0.81
C THR A 120 -2.16 -16.38 2.18
N ILE A 121 -1.86 -15.15 2.61
CA ILE A 121 -1.23 -14.88 3.91
C ILE A 121 -2.20 -15.20 5.05
N PRO A 122 -1.79 -15.95 6.09
CA PRO A 122 -2.64 -16.32 7.22
C PRO A 122 -3.33 -15.11 7.87
N LEU A 123 -4.64 -15.20 8.12
CA LEU A 123 -5.49 -14.07 8.53
C LEU A 123 -5.12 -13.48 9.91
N GLN A 124 -4.49 -14.26 10.78
CA GLN A 124 -3.94 -13.80 12.05
C GLN A 124 -2.94 -12.65 11.88
N MET A 125 -2.19 -12.63 10.77
CA MET A 125 -1.24 -11.57 10.52
C MET A 125 -1.99 -10.26 10.28
N ALA A 126 -1.68 -9.25 11.11
CA ALA A 126 -2.24 -7.89 11.09
C ALA A 126 -1.77 -7.08 9.86
N LEU A 127 -1.92 -7.66 8.68
CA LEU A 127 -1.46 -7.15 7.40
C LEU A 127 -2.62 -6.53 6.62
N ASN A 128 -2.41 -5.32 6.12
CA ASN A 128 -3.30 -4.64 5.20
C ASN A 128 -3.20 -5.32 3.84
N ARG A 129 -4.22 -6.11 3.51
CA ARG A 129 -4.29 -6.84 2.23
C ARG A 129 -4.95 -6.03 1.12
N GLY A 130 -5.63 -4.94 1.44
CA GLY A 130 -6.25 -4.05 0.46
C GLY A 130 -5.24 -3.15 -0.25
N TYR A 131 -4.02 -3.06 0.28
CA TYR A 131 -2.95 -2.21 -0.24
C TYR A 131 -1.64 -2.99 -0.29
N LEU A 132 -0.80 -2.65 -1.25
CA LEU A 132 0.60 -3.02 -1.25
C LEU A 132 1.44 -1.87 -1.78
N VAL A 133 2.70 -1.84 -1.37
CA VAL A 133 3.68 -0.84 -1.83
C VAL A 133 4.69 -1.55 -2.71
N VAL A 134 5.05 -0.94 -3.84
CA VAL A 134 6.12 -1.39 -4.72
C VAL A 134 7.21 -0.33 -4.76
N LEU A 135 8.43 -0.73 -4.42
CA LEU A 135 9.62 0.08 -4.62
C LEU A 135 10.14 -0.14 -6.05
N ASP A 136 10.10 0.92 -6.84
CA ASP A 136 10.64 0.94 -8.21
C ASP A 136 11.88 1.84 -8.24
N ARG A 137 13.01 1.28 -8.70
CA ARG A 137 14.28 2.00 -8.71
C ARG A 137 14.25 3.31 -9.49
N ALA A 138 13.71 3.28 -10.71
CA ALA A 138 13.73 4.44 -11.59
C ALA A 138 12.89 5.60 -11.01
N LEU A 139 11.71 5.29 -10.46
CA LEU A 139 10.87 6.29 -9.79
C LEU A 139 11.53 6.80 -8.51
N TYR A 140 12.15 5.92 -7.73
CA TYR A 140 12.76 6.28 -6.47
C TYR A 140 13.98 7.18 -6.66
N GLU A 141 14.89 6.83 -7.56
CA GLU A 141 16.09 7.63 -7.85
C GLU A 141 15.76 8.99 -8.47
N GLN A 142 14.74 9.07 -9.33
CA GLN A 142 14.43 10.30 -10.06
C GLN A 142 13.53 11.26 -9.26
N LYS A 143 12.62 10.73 -8.45
CA LYS A 143 11.54 11.52 -7.83
C LYS A 143 11.37 11.29 -6.33
N ASP A 144 12.11 10.38 -5.72
CA ASP A 144 11.86 9.91 -4.35
C ASP A 144 10.45 9.30 -4.22
N TRP A 145 9.99 8.59 -5.26
CA TRP A 145 8.63 8.05 -5.32
C TRP A 145 8.59 6.52 -5.22
N VAL A 146 7.49 6.03 -4.66
CA VAL A 146 7.08 4.61 -4.67
C VAL A 146 5.70 4.49 -5.30
N ILE A 147 5.28 3.27 -5.63
CA ILE A 147 3.94 3.00 -6.16
C ILE A 147 3.11 2.30 -5.08
N ILE A 148 1.99 2.89 -4.69
CA ILE A 148 0.98 2.21 -3.88
C ILE A 148 -0.03 1.59 -4.82
N TYR A 149 -0.31 0.30 -4.67
CA TYR A 149 -1.42 -0.37 -5.31
C TYR A 149 -2.55 -0.58 -4.30
N ARG A 150 -3.79 -0.50 -4.77
CA ARG A 150 -4.99 -0.77 -4.00
C ARG A 150 -5.86 -1.77 -4.76
N ILE A 151 -6.44 -2.72 -4.05
CA ILE A 151 -7.52 -3.57 -4.56
C ILE A 151 -8.80 -3.33 -3.75
N ASN A 152 -9.94 -3.18 -4.43
CA ASN A 152 -11.24 -3.06 -3.78
C ASN A 152 -11.96 -4.43 -3.65
N GLU A 153 -13.13 -4.43 -3.03
CA GLU A 153 -13.96 -5.63 -2.81
C GLU A 153 -14.40 -6.31 -4.12
N GLU A 154 -14.52 -5.53 -5.20
CA GLU A 154 -14.82 -6.05 -6.54
C GLU A 154 -13.63 -6.71 -7.25
N GLY A 155 -12.43 -6.66 -6.66
CA GLY A 155 -11.19 -7.18 -7.25
C GLY A 155 -10.57 -6.23 -8.27
N GLU A 156 -10.91 -4.95 -8.24
CA GLU A 156 -10.35 -3.92 -9.10
C GLU A 156 -9.08 -3.32 -8.51
N ILE A 157 -7.98 -3.44 -9.25
CA ILE A 157 -6.68 -2.89 -8.89
C ILE A 157 -6.50 -1.51 -9.49
N THR A 158 -6.11 -0.55 -8.64
CA THR A 158 -5.67 0.79 -9.01
C THR A 158 -4.28 1.04 -8.44
N CYS A 159 -3.54 2.01 -8.99
CA CYS A 159 -2.25 2.40 -8.41
C CYS A 159 -2.09 3.92 -8.36
N ILE A 160 -1.27 4.36 -7.40
CA ILE A 160 -1.01 5.75 -7.07
C ILE A 160 0.49 5.87 -6.81
N PRO A 161 1.25 6.54 -7.69
CA PRO A 161 2.61 6.92 -7.34
C PRO A 161 2.57 8.03 -6.29
N CYS A 162 3.42 7.94 -5.27
CA CYS A 162 3.49 8.91 -4.20
C CYS A 162 4.93 9.10 -3.72
N THR A 163 5.18 10.20 -3.00
CA THR A 163 6.49 10.43 -2.39
C THR A 163 6.73 9.44 -1.26
N ALA A 164 7.93 8.86 -1.23
CA ALA A 164 8.34 7.79 -0.34
C ALA A 164 7.97 8.04 1.14
N HIS A 165 8.34 9.20 1.68
CA HIS A 165 8.06 9.52 3.08
C HIS A 165 6.57 9.72 3.41
N MET A 166 5.71 9.94 2.40
CA MET A 166 4.26 10.14 2.56
C MET A 166 3.45 8.85 2.40
N THR A 167 4.09 7.71 2.14
CA THR A 167 3.42 6.43 1.82
C THR A 167 2.23 6.16 2.73
N LEU A 168 2.40 6.31 4.04
CA LEU A 168 1.38 5.96 5.03
C LEU A 168 0.24 6.96 5.08
N VAL A 169 0.56 8.25 4.94
CA VAL A 169 -0.46 9.31 4.86
C VAL A 169 -1.38 9.05 3.67
N TYR A 170 -0.83 8.61 2.54
CA TYR A 170 -1.63 8.19 1.39
C TYR A 170 -2.50 6.99 1.74
N ILE A 171 -1.93 5.89 2.27
CA ILE A 171 -2.70 4.69 2.64
C ILE A 171 -3.84 5.06 3.61
N ASP A 172 -3.54 5.77 4.70
CA ASP A 172 -4.51 6.20 5.70
C ASP A 172 -5.60 7.06 5.07
N SER A 173 -5.25 8.07 4.28
CA SER A 173 -6.23 8.96 3.64
C SER A 173 -7.28 8.21 2.80
N TYR A 174 -6.92 7.08 2.20
CA TYR A 174 -7.86 6.24 1.46
C TYR A 174 -8.59 5.22 2.33
N LEU A 175 -8.05 4.80 3.47
CA LEU A 175 -8.75 3.98 4.45
C LEU A 175 -9.94 4.73 5.06
N TRP A 176 -9.80 6.04 5.32
CA TRP A 176 -10.88 6.91 5.85
C TRP A 176 -12.00 7.24 4.86
N HIS A 177 -11.94 6.72 3.64
CA HIS A 177 -12.93 6.97 2.58
C HIS A 177 -13.62 5.69 2.07
N ARG A 178 -13.58 4.60 2.85
CA ARG A 178 -14.44 3.43 2.64
C ARG A 178 -15.92 3.76 2.85
#